data_AF-I4Z378-F1
#
_entry.id   AF-I4Z378-F1
#
_cell.length_a   1.000
_cell.length_b   1.000
_cell.length_c   1.000
_cell.angle_alpha   90.00
_cell.angle_beta   90.00
_cell.angle_gamma   90.00
#
_symmetry.space_group_name_H-M   'P 1'
#
loop_
_entity.id
_entity.type
_entity.pdbx_description
1 polymer ?
#
loop_
_entity_poly.entity_id
_entity_poly.type
_entity_poly.pdbx_seq_one_letter_code
_entity_poly.pdbx_strand_id
1 'polypeptide(L)'
;MDCLVKDRDALLAFYDFPAEHWKHLRTTNPIESTFATVRHRTIRAKGCLSNQTALIMVFKLVEGAQKGWRRLDGPNQLPKLIQGVKFADGLEVGASQPGSQAQPAA
;
A
#
# COMPACT_ATOMS: atom_id res chain seq x y z
N MET A 1 -19.47 -13.43 13.98
CA MET A 1 -18.52 -13.90 12.94
C MET A 1 -18.92 -13.42 11.54
N ASP A 2 -20.11 -12.84 11.38
CA ASP A 2 -20.67 -12.46 10.07
C ASP A 2 -19.94 -11.30 9.39
N CYS A 3 -19.29 -10.41 10.14
CA CYS A 3 -18.52 -9.30 9.58
C CYS A 3 -17.32 -9.76 8.73
N LEU A 4 -16.61 -10.82 9.16
CA LEU A 4 -15.46 -11.34 8.41
C LEU A 4 -15.89 -12.03 7.11
N VAL A 5 -17.04 -12.71 7.12
CA VAL A 5 -17.60 -13.37 5.94
C VAL A 5 -18.11 -12.33 4.94
N LYS A 6 -18.77 -11.29 5.43
CA LYS A 6 -19.30 -10.19 4.61
C LYS A 6 -18.19 -9.42 3.89
N ASP A 7 -17.09 -9.13 4.57
CA ASP A 7 -16.02 -8.27 4.04
C ASP A 7 -14.84 -9.09 3.47
N ARG A 8 -15.03 -10.39 3.27
CA ARG A 8 -13.98 -11.32 2.80
C ARG A 8 -13.27 -10.83 1.55
N ASP A 9 -14.02 -10.39 0.54
CA ASP A 9 -13.44 -9.97 -0.74
C ASP A 9 -12.57 -8.71 -0.58
N ALA A 10 -13.00 -7.76 0.27
CA ALA A 10 -12.20 -6.58 0.58
C ALA A 10 -10.93 -6.92 1.38
N LEU A 11 -11.02 -7.87 2.31
CA LEU A 11 -9.88 -8.31 3.12
C LEU A 11 -8.83 -9.08 2.31
N LEU A 12 -9.24 -9.74 1.22
CA LEU A 12 -8.37 -10.55 0.36
C LEU A 12 -7.93 -9.85 -0.94
N ALA A 13 -8.42 -8.64 -1.22
CA ALA A 13 -8.08 -7.88 -2.43
C ALA A 13 -6.56 -7.64 -2.61
N PHE A 14 -5.76 -7.74 -1.54
CA PHE A 14 -4.30 -7.61 -1.66
C PHE A 14 -3.63 -8.76 -2.44
N TYR A 15 -4.30 -9.92 -2.59
CA TYR A 15 -3.78 -11.04 -3.38
C TYR A 15 -3.78 -10.78 -4.90
N ASP A 16 -4.56 -9.79 -5.36
CA ASP A 16 -4.58 -9.34 -6.75
C ASP A 16 -3.37 -8.46 -7.13
N PHE A 17 -2.44 -8.25 -6.18
CA PHE A 17 -1.20 -7.50 -6.35
C PHE A 17 0.02 -8.40 -6.20
N PRO A 18 1.19 -8.04 -6.77
CA PRO A 18 2.43 -8.81 -6.66
C PRO A 18 2.75 -9.19 -5.22
N ALA A 19 3.22 -10.43 -5.02
CA ALA A 19 3.57 -10.93 -3.68
C ALA A 19 4.59 -10.05 -2.95
N GLU A 20 5.49 -9.40 -3.71
CA GLU A 20 6.49 -8.46 -3.20
C GLU A 20 5.87 -7.24 -2.49
N HIS A 21 4.63 -6.85 -2.85
CA HIS A 21 3.96 -5.65 -2.31
C HIS A 21 3.09 -5.94 -1.09
N TRP A 22 2.79 -7.21 -0.80
CA TRP A 22 1.86 -7.58 0.28
C TRP A 22 2.26 -7.05 1.65
N LYS A 23 3.57 -6.91 1.91
CA LYS A 23 4.06 -6.35 3.17
C LYS A 23 3.64 -4.89 3.35
N HIS A 24 3.58 -4.12 2.28
CA HIS A 24 3.18 -2.70 2.30
C HIS A 24 1.66 -2.55 2.28
N LEU A 25 0.96 -3.42 1.54
CA LEU A 25 -0.50 -3.36 1.41
C LEU A 25 -1.24 -3.80 2.67
N ARG A 26 -0.69 -4.76 3.44
CA ARG A 26 -1.32 -5.27 4.66
C ARG A 26 -1.16 -4.37 5.89
N THR A 27 -0.54 -3.20 5.75
CA THR A 27 -0.31 -2.27 6.87
C THR A 27 -0.78 -0.87 6.53
N THR A 28 -1.38 -0.20 7.51
CA THR A 28 -1.76 1.22 7.43
C THR A 28 -0.62 2.15 7.83
N ASN A 29 0.55 1.63 8.24
CA ASN A 29 1.70 2.42 8.68
C ASN A 29 2.14 3.50 7.67
N PRO A 30 2.16 3.26 6.34
CA PRO A 30 2.49 4.30 5.36
C PRO A 30 1.54 5.51 5.38
N ILE A 31 0.33 5.34 5.92
CA ILE A 31 -0.66 6.41 6.09
C ILE A 31 -0.57 6.94 7.52
N GLU A 32 -0.61 6.09 8.54
CA GLU A 32 -0.65 6.52 9.93
C GLU A 32 0.64 7.25 10.36
N SER A 33 1.81 6.70 10.01
CA SER A 33 3.10 7.28 10.38
C SER A 33 3.34 8.64 9.70
N THR A 34 2.90 8.79 8.44
CA THR A 34 3.10 10.01 7.66
C THR A 34 2.23 11.15 8.17
N PHE A 35 1.01 10.85 8.62
CA PHE A 35 0.09 11.84 9.18
C PHE A 35 0.20 12.04 10.69
N ALA A 36 0.94 11.19 11.43
CA ALA A 36 1.09 11.31 12.88
C ALA A 36 1.60 12.70 13.30
N THR A 37 2.65 13.19 12.65
CA THR A 37 3.23 14.52 12.92
C THR A 37 2.27 15.64 12.54
N VAL A 38 1.56 15.50 11.40
CA VAL A 38 0.55 16.47 10.95
C VAL A 38 -0.54 16.60 12.01
N ARG A 39 -1.12 15.48 12.46
CA ARG A 39 -2.15 15.45 13.50
C ARG A 39 -1.66 16.10 14.79
N HIS A 40 -0.46 15.75 15.23
CA HIS A 40 0.12 16.32 16.45
C HIS A 40 0.26 17.85 16.35
N ARG A 41 0.77 18.38 15.23
CA ARG A 41 0.94 19.82 15.02
C ARG A 41 -0.38 20.55 14.85
N THR A 42 -1.35 19.97 14.15
CA THR A 42 -2.70 20.53 14.01
C THR A 42 -3.41 20.67 15.36
N ILE A 43 -3.29 19.68 16.26
CA ILE A 43 -3.87 19.76 17.61
C ILE A 43 -3.21 20.90 18.40
N ARG A 44 -1.89 21.04 18.33
CA ARG A 44 -1.15 22.07 19.08
C ARG A 44 -1.33 23.49 18.55
N ALA A 45 -1.57 23.65 17.25
CA ALA A 45 -1.76 24.95 16.61
C ALA A 45 -3.25 25.32 16.37
N LYS A 46 -4.17 24.56 16.97
CA LYS A 46 -5.61 24.78 16.83
C LYS A 46 -6.00 26.20 17.27
N GLY A 47 -6.65 26.94 16.38
CA GLY A 47 -7.08 28.32 16.63
C GLY A 47 -6.00 29.40 16.40
N CYS A 48 -4.76 29.02 16.11
CA CYS A 48 -3.65 29.96 15.92
C CYS A 48 -3.31 30.25 14.44
N LEU A 49 -3.95 29.54 13.51
CA LEU A 49 -3.62 29.57 12.09
C LEU A 49 -4.84 29.92 11.24
N SER A 50 -4.64 30.71 10.19
CA SER A 50 -5.60 30.82 9.09
C SER A 50 -5.63 29.50 8.30
N ASN A 51 -6.69 29.27 7.52
CA ASN A 51 -6.79 28.08 6.67
C ASN A 51 -5.58 27.95 5.71
N GLN A 52 -5.18 29.05 5.08
CA GLN A 52 -4.04 29.08 4.17
C GLN A 52 -2.73 28.71 4.87
N THR A 53 -2.46 29.29 6.05
CA THR A 53 -1.24 28.98 6.81
C THR A 53 -1.26 27.53 7.33
N ALA A 54 -2.43 27.00 7.70
CA ALA A 54 -2.58 25.61 8.11
C ALA A 54 -2.26 24.65 6.95
N LEU A 55 -2.74 24.91 5.73
CA LEU A 55 -2.41 24.11 4.54
C LEU A 55 -0.90 24.11 4.25
N ILE A 56 -0.25 25.28 4.33
CA ILE A 56 1.21 25.40 4.14
C ILE A 56 1.95 24.58 5.21
N MET A 57 1.53 24.66 6.47
CA MET A 57 2.10 23.87 7.56
C MET A 57 1.98 22.36 7.26
N VAL A 58 0.79 21.89 6.90
CA VAL A 58 0.57 20.47 6.55
C VAL A 58 1.49 20.05 5.41
N PHE A 59 1.53 20.83 4.33
CA PHE A 59 2.38 20.55 3.17
C PHE A 59 3.85 20.42 3.56
N LYS A 60 4.39 21.38 4.34
CA LYS A 60 5.79 21.36 4.78
C LYS A 60 6.12 20.21 5.73
N LEU A 61 5.18 19.82 6.59
CA LEU A 61 5.36 18.63 7.44
C LEU A 61 5.41 17.34 6.63
N VAL A 62 4.54 17.20 5.62
CA VAL A 62 4.54 16.03 4.72
C VAL A 62 5.80 16.01 3.84
N GLU A 63 6.22 17.15 3.28
CA GLU A 63 7.47 17.28 2.52
C GLU A 63 8.71 16.90 3.34
N GLY A 64 8.71 17.25 4.63
CA GLY A 64 9.76 16.80 5.56
C GLY A 64 9.73 15.29 5.80
N ALA A 65 8.53 14.72 6.02
CA ALA A 65 8.35 13.29 6.26
C ALA A 65 8.73 12.42 5.06
N GLN A 66 8.46 12.89 3.83
CA GLN A 66 8.75 12.22 2.56
C GLN A 66 10.18 11.67 2.49
N LYS A 67 11.15 12.42 3.03
CA LYS A 67 12.58 12.08 2.96
C LYS A 67 12.92 10.79 3.72
N GLY A 68 12.10 10.41 4.70
CA GLY A 68 12.30 9.21 5.52
C GLY A 68 11.44 8.01 5.10
N TRP A 69 10.67 8.10 4.02
CA TRP A 69 9.77 7.02 3.64
C TRP A 69 10.53 5.79 3.16
N ARG A 70 10.11 4.62 3.66
CA ARG A 70 10.61 3.34 3.18
C ARG A 70 10.18 3.16 1.72
N ARG A 71 11.13 2.75 0.87
CA ARG A 71 10.84 2.42 -0.53
C ARG A 71 9.95 1.18 -0.62
N LEU A 72 9.20 1.08 -1.71
CA LEU A 72 8.42 -0.11 -2.03
C LEU A 72 9.37 -1.29 -2.31
N ASP A 73 9.08 -2.46 -1.77
CA ASP A 73 9.79 -3.69 -2.14
C ASP A 73 9.29 -4.09 -3.56
N GLY A 74 10.14 -4.61 -4.44
CA GLY A 74 9.72 -4.96 -5.80
C GLY A 74 9.27 -3.81 -6.71
N PRO A 75 10.05 -2.71 -6.85
CA PRO A 75 9.68 -1.57 -7.69
C PRO A 75 9.54 -1.94 -9.18
N ASN A 76 10.12 -3.06 -9.62
CA ASN A 76 10.06 -3.53 -11.00
C ASN A 76 8.66 -4.03 -11.41
N GLN A 77 7.78 -4.32 -10.44
CA GLN A 77 6.40 -4.75 -10.71
C GLN A 77 5.44 -3.58 -10.94
N LEU A 78 5.83 -2.34 -10.55
CA LEU A 78 5.00 -1.15 -10.73
C LEU A 78 4.58 -0.89 -12.19
N PRO A 79 5.48 -0.96 -13.18
CA PRO A 79 5.11 -0.77 -14.58
C PRO A 79 4.05 -1.77 -15.06
N LYS A 80 4.11 -3.02 -14.58
CA LYS A 80 3.14 -4.06 -14.95
C LYS A 80 1.75 -3.79 -14.36
N LEU A 81 1.71 -3.31 -13.12
CA LEU A 81 0.47 -2.83 -12.50
C LEU A 81 -0.13 -1.64 -13.26
N ILE A 82 0.69 -0.66 -13.65
CA ILE A 82 0.25 0.52 -14.42
C ILE A 82 -0.30 0.11 -15.79
N GLN A 83 0.28 -0.92 -16.42
CA GLN A 83 -0.18 -1.48 -17.68
C GLN A 83 -1.44 -2.36 -17.55
N GLY A 84 -1.94 -2.59 -16.33
CA GLY A 84 -3.15 -3.37 -16.08
C GLY A 84 -2.95 -4.89 -16.12
N VAL A 85 -1.71 -5.38 -15.96
CA VAL A 85 -1.44 -6.82 -15.82
C VAL A 85 -2.14 -7.34 -14.57
N LYS A 86 -2.87 -8.46 -14.72
CA LYS A 86 -3.56 -9.11 -13.61
C LYS A 86 -2.63 -10.05 -12.86
N PHE A 87 -2.74 -10.06 -11.54
CA PHE A 87 -2.09 -11.03 -10.69
C PHE A 87 -3.15 -11.89 -10.01
N ALA A 88 -2.86 -13.17 -9.82
CA ALA A 88 -3.63 -14.09 -9.00
C ALA A 88 -2.67 -14.67 -7.95
N ASP A 89 -3.03 -14.52 -6.68
CA ASP A 89 -2.19 -14.91 -5.54
C ASP A 89 -0.74 -14.37 -5.66
N GLY A 90 -0.61 -13.15 -6.18
CA GLY A 90 0.67 -12.46 -6.34
C GLY A 90 1.54 -12.91 -7.52
N LEU A 91 1.01 -13.77 -8.40
CA LEU A 91 1.65 -14.25 -9.62
C LEU A 91 0.96 -13.70 -10.87
N GLU A 92 1.73 -13.37 -11.91
CA GLU A 92 1.20 -12.83 -13.16
C GLU A 92 0.35 -13.86 -13.91
N VAL A 93 -0.89 -13.49 -14.21
CA VAL A 93 -1.80 -14.32 -15.00
C VAL A 93 -1.52 -14.06 -16.48
N GLY A 94 -0.60 -14.82 -17.06
CA GLY A 94 -0.22 -14.69 -18.49
C GLY A 94 1.21 -15.11 -18.80
N ALA A 95 2.09 -15.16 -17.80
CA ALA A 95 3.35 -15.88 -17.92
C ALA A 95 3.06 -17.38 -17.73
N SER A 96 3.06 -18.14 -18.82
CA SER A 96 3.20 -19.59 -18.76
C SER A 96 4.35 -19.92 -17.81
N GLN A 97 4.07 -20.54 -16.65
CA GLN A 97 5.13 -21.03 -15.78
C GLN A 97 5.86 -22.17 -16.51
N PRO A 98 7.18 -22.11 -16.72
CA PRO A 98 7.94 -23.31 -16.99
C PRO A 98 8.10 -24.05 -15.66
N GLY A 99 7.36 -25.16 -15.49
CA GLY A 99 7.64 -26.14 -14.44
C GLY A 99 6.52 -26.37 -13.42
N SER A 100 5.45 -27.03 -13.86
CA SER A 100 4.80 -28.04 -13.02
C SER A 100 4.41 -29.22 -13.91
N GLN A 101 5.44 -29.96 -14.36
CA GLN A 101 5.24 -31.34 -14.76
C GLN A 101 5.23 -32.15 -13.46
N ALA A 102 4.03 -32.42 -12.94
CA ALA A 102 3.84 -33.54 -12.03
C ALA A 102 4.06 -34.83 -12.84
N GLN A 103 5.14 -35.54 -12.53
CA GLN A 103 5.41 -36.89 -13.02
C GLN A 103 4.32 -37.86 -12.53
N PRO A 104 3.81 -38.77 -13.38
CA PRO A 104 3.03 -39.90 -12.90
C PRO A 104 3.96 -40.90 -12.23
N ALA A 105 3.76 -41.13 -10.93
CA ALA A 105 4.34 -42.27 -10.23
C ALA A 105 3.48 -43.51 -10.52
N ALA A 106 4.20 -44.61 -10.76
CA ALA A 106 3.78 -45.94 -11.18
C ALA A 106 2.60 -46.56 -10.42
#